data_AF-A0A2V9CE82-F1
#
_entry.id   AF-A0A2V9CE82-F1
#
_cell.length_a   1.000
_cell.length_b   1.000
_cell.length_c   1.000
_cell.angle_alpha   90.00
_cell.angle_beta   90.00
_cell.angle_gamma   90.00
#
_symmetry.space_group_name_H-M   'P 1'
#
loop_
_entity.id
_entity.type
_entity.pdbx_description
1 polymer ?
#
loop_
_entity_poly.entity_id
_entity_poly.type
_entity_poly.pdbx_seq_one_letter_code
_entity_poly.pdbx_strand_id
1 'polypeptide(L)'
;MDRLVGFLIVVAASLAVAQTPQKLRNRYGEPDVERFRARPGIGLTVEYGSDHVACQILIQPSQQILSSQEEEARFMSSETVTDILEEVVPVGTRGKEIGHVYSAKGCNEFDITECENVSLARSTHNCLPLKREREMRATVTFKRAVCISQSK
;
A
#
# COMPACT_ATOMS: atom_id res chain seq x y z
N MET A 1 43.79 -42.72 36.74
CA MET A 1 43.70 -41.26 36.56
C MET A 1 44.43 -40.94 35.26
N ASP A 2 43.84 -40.46 34.18
CA ASP A 2 42.56 -39.79 34.00
C ASP A 2 42.02 -40.01 32.58
N ARG A 3 40.69 -40.07 32.49
CA ARG A 3 39.92 -40.20 31.25
C ARG A 3 39.80 -38.83 30.58
N LEU A 4 40.42 -38.64 29.42
CA LEU A 4 40.11 -37.48 28.57
C LEU A 4 38.90 -37.83 27.70
N VAL A 5 37.72 -37.59 28.27
CA VAL A 5 36.44 -37.62 27.57
C VAL A 5 36.42 -36.44 26.59
N GLY A 6 36.67 -36.73 25.32
CA GLY A 6 36.54 -35.75 24.24
C GLY A 6 35.08 -35.35 24.07
N PHE A 7 34.77 -34.10 24.43
CA PHE A 7 33.43 -33.53 24.35
C PHE A 7 33.07 -33.27 22.87
N LEU A 8 32.19 -34.09 22.30
CA LEU A 8 31.53 -33.83 21.01
C LEU A 8 30.61 -32.62 21.19
N ILE A 9 31.09 -31.42 20.85
CA ILE A 9 30.23 -30.24 20.72
C ILE A 9 29.41 -30.40 19.44
N VAL A 10 28.23 -31.00 19.56
CA VAL A 10 27.21 -30.95 18.50
C VAL A 10 26.65 -29.52 18.51
N VAL A 11 27.18 -28.67 17.65
CA VAL A 11 26.56 -27.38 17.33
C VAL A 11 25.30 -27.68 16.54
N ALA A 12 24.18 -27.86 17.23
CA ALA A 12 22.87 -27.85 16.61
C ALA A 12 22.64 -26.43 16.09
N ALA A 13 22.97 -26.20 14.82
CA ALA A 13 22.61 -24.97 14.13
C ALA A 13 21.07 -24.92 14.09
N SER A 14 20.48 -24.19 15.05
CA SER A 14 19.09 -23.78 15.00
C SER A 14 18.96 -22.83 13.81
N LEU A 15 18.67 -23.40 12.64
CA LEU A 15 18.16 -22.63 11.52
C LEU A 15 16.86 -22.01 12.02
N ALA A 16 16.93 -20.76 12.48
CA ALA A 16 15.76 -19.91 12.58
C ALA A 16 15.26 -19.74 11.14
N VAL A 17 14.39 -20.67 10.70
CA VAL A 17 13.82 -20.64 9.37
C VAL A 17 12.88 -19.45 9.33
N ALA A 18 13.37 -18.30 8.88
CA ALA A 18 12.52 -17.20 8.48
C ALA A 18 11.47 -17.75 7.51
N GLN A 19 10.19 -17.46 7.77
CA GLN A 19 9.11 -17.96 6.92
C GLN A 19 9.24 -17.31 5.54
N THR A 20 9.28 -18.11 4.49
CA THR A 20 9.28 -17.58 3.12
C THR A 20 7.85 -17.18 2.73
N PRO A 21 7.68 -16.19 1.84
CA PRO A 21 6.35 -15.81 1.33
C PRO A 21 5.58 -17.01 0.77
N GLN A 22 6.25 -17.90 0.02
CA GLN A 22 5.63 -19.12 -0.51
C GLN A 22 5.11 -20.05 0.59
N LYS A 23 5.86 -20.21 1.68
CA LYS A 23 5.45 -21.06 2.80
C LYS A 23 4.25 -20.48 3.53
N LEU A 24 4.14 -19.16 3.61
CA LEU A 24 2.97 -18.49 4.16
C LEU A 24 1.75 -18.69 3.24
N ARG A 25 1.89 -18.51 1.93
CA ARG A 25 0.80 -18.76 0.97
C ARG A 25 0.32 -20.21 1.00
N ASN A 26 1.26 -21.16 1.02
CA ASN A 26 0.91 -22.58 1.11
C ASN A 26 0.17 -22.95 2.41
N ARG A 27 0.39 -22.19 3.50
CA ARG A 27 -0.20 -22.48 4.81
C ARG A 27 -1.51 -21.73 5.07
N TYR A 28 -1.60 -20.50 4.57
CA TYR A 28 -2.68 -19.56 4.91
C TYR A 28 -3.52 -19.13 3.70
N GLY A 29 -3.13 -19.49 2.48
CA GLY A 29 -3.80 -19.07 1.24
C GLY A 29 -3.21 -17.80 0.64
N GLU A 30 -3.84 -17.32 -0.43
CA GLU A 30 -3.49 -16.04 -1.05
C GLU A 30 -3.84 -14.87 -0.11
N PRO A 31 -3.02 -13.81 -0.08
CA PRO A 31 -3.28 -12.66 0.77
C PRO A 31 -4.46 -11.84 0.25
N ASP A 32 -5.36 -11.47 1.16
CA ASP A 32 -6.45 -10.52 0.85
C ASP A 32 -5.91 -9.10 0.64
N VAL A 33 -4.76 -8.80 1.26
CA VAL A 33 -4.07 -7.51 1.18
C VAL A 33 -2.58 -7.70 0.93
N GLU A 34 -2.05 -7.04 -0.10
CA GLU A 34 -0.61 -6.99 -0.38
C GLU A 34 -0.07 -5.57 -0.25
N ARG A 35 1.19 -5.45 0.17
CA ARG A 35 1.89 -4.18 0.30
C ARG A 35 3.16 -4.20 -0.54
N PHE A 36 3.34 -3.13 -1.31
CA PHE A 36 4.45 -2.94 -2.23
C PHE A 36 5.14 -1.62 -1.95
N ARG A 37 6.41 -1.53 -2.32
CA ARG A 37 7.13 -0.27 -2.40
C ARG A 37 7.02 0.22 -3.85
N ALA A 38 6.18 1.23 -4.09
CA ALA A 38 5.96 1.76 -5.43
C ALA A 38 7.13 2.65 -5.89
N ARG A 39 7.67 3.46 -4.98
CA ARG A 39 8.83 4.34 -5.15
C ARG A 39 9.56 4.50 -3.80
N PRO A 40 10.78 5.09 -3.76
CA PRO A 40 11.41 5.44 -2.49
C PRO A 40 10.49 6.29 -1.62
N GLY A 41 10.22 5.85 -0.39
CA GLY A 41 9.33 6.54 0.55
C GLY A 41 7.83 6.43 0.27
N ILE A 42 7.40 5.78 -0.82
CA ILE A 42 5.98 5.63 -1.19
C ILE A 42 5.57 4.16 -1.25
N GLY A 43 4.59 3.81 -0.42
CA GLY A 43 3.99 2.50 -0.33
C GLY A 43 2.69 2.41 -1.12
N LEU A 44 2.40 1.22 -1.60
CA LEU A 44 1.16 0.88 -2.26
C LEU A 44 0.55 -0.34 -1.56
N THR A 45 -0.66 -0.21 -1.06
CA THR A 45 -1.42 -1.31 -0.47
C THR A 45 -2.57 -1.67 -1.39
N VAL A 46 -2.65 -2.93 -1.81
CA VAL A 46 -3.75 -3.45 -2.64
C VAL A 46 -4.62 -4.32 -1.78
N GLU A 47 -5.92 -4.08 -1.82
CA GLU A 47 -6.95 -4.98 -1.32
C GLU A 47 -7.64 -5.66 -2.51
N TYR A 48 -7.74 -6.99 -2.45
CA TYR A 48 -8.28 -7.81 -3.52
C TYR A 48 -9.72 -8.26 -3.24
N GLY A 49 -10.48 -8.46 -4.32
CA GLY A 49 -11.75 -9.18 -4.26
C GLY A 49 -11.53 -10.68 -4.07
N SER A 50 -12.63 -11.43 -3.92
CA SER A 50 -12.59 -12.91 -3.83
C SER A 50 -12.11 -13.58 -5.12
N ASP A 51 -12.03 -12.83 -6.22
CA ASP A 51 -11.44 -13.25 -7.49
C ASP A 51 -9.96 -12.89 -7.63
N HIS A 52 -9.33 -12.40 -6.57
CA HIS A 52 -7.94 -11.96 -6.52
C HIS A 52 -7.59 -10.85 -7.51
N VAL A 53 -8.58 -10.05 -7.91
CA VAL A 53 -8.39 -8.82 -8.69
C VAL A 53 -8.59 -7.60 -7.79
N ALA A 54 -7.79 -6.56 -7.99
CA ALA A 54 -7.79 -5.37 -7.15
C ALA A 54 -9.19 -4.74 -7.02
N CYS A 55 -9.54 -4.40 -5.79
CA CYS A 55 -10.76 -3.68 -5.42
C CYS A 55 -10.44 -2.29 -4.89
N GLN A 56 -9.36 -2.17 -4.12
CA GLN A 56 -8.85 -0.89 -3.67
C GLN A 56 -7.33 -0.84 -3.77
N ILE A 57 -6.80 0.32 -4.15
CA ILE A 57 -5.37 0.61 -4.09
C ILE A 57 -5.19 1.87 -3.26
N LEU A 58 -4.36 1.78 -2.24
CA LEU A 58 -3.97 2.88 -1.35
C LEU A 58 -2.51 3.25 -1.61
N ILE A 59 -2.29 4.50 -2.03
CA ILE A 59 -0.97 5.12 -2.20
C ILE A 59 -0.75 6.09 -1.04
N GLN A 60 0.32 5.90 -0.28
CA GLN A 60 0.66 6.72 0.88
C GLN A 60 2.16 6.62 1.18
N PRO A 61 2.72 7.47 2.06
CA PRO A 61 4.07 7.24 2.55
C PRO A 61 4.25 5.85 3.19
N SER A 62 5.45 5.28 3.03
CA SER A 62 5.79 3.85 3.19
C SER A 62 5.73 3.23 4.60
N GLN A 63 4.75 3.48 5.47
CA GLN A 63 4.91 3.19 6.92
C GLN A 63 5.44 1.79 7.26
N GLN A 64 6.58 1.73 7.97
CA GLN A 64 7.11 0.49 8.55
C GLN A 64 6.22 0.04 9.72
N ILE A 65 5.54 -1.10 9.57
CA ILE A 65 4.58 -1.62 10.57
C ILE A 65 5.31 -2.16 11.82
N LEU A 66 6.52 -2.69 11.65
CA LEU A 66 7.23 -3.45 12.67
C LEU A 66 8.52 -2.77 13.19
N SER A 67 8.79 -1.52 12.80
CA SER A 67 9.95 -0.78 13.28
C SER A 67 9.55 0.52 13.97
N SER A 68 10.29 0.87 15.02
CA SER A 68 10.09 2.08 15.82
C SER A 68 10.85 3.30 15.29
N GLN A 69 11.51 3.19 14.13
CA GLN A 69 12.21 4.31 13.52
C GLN A 69 11.22 5.16 12.71
N GLU A 70 10.59 6.08 13.42
CA GLU A 70 9.73 7.12 12.89
C GLU A 70 10.56 8.23 12.23
N GLU A 71 10.87 8.07 10.95
CA GLU A 71 11.02 9.24 10.09
C GLU A 71 10.81 8.84 8.62
N GLU A 72 9.54 8.67 8.27
CA GLU A 72 9.14 8.64 6.87
C GLU A 72 8.61 10.00 6.44
N ALA A 73 8.77 10.29 5.14
CA ALA A 73 8.18 11.46 4.52
C ALA A 73 6.68 11.51 4.86
N ARG A 74 6.21 12.59 5.49
CA ARG A 74 4.79 12.71 5.86
C ARG A 74 3.87 12.95 4.66
N PHE A 75 4.46 13.38 3.55
CA PHE A 75 3.76 13.78 2.33
C PHE A 75 4.52 13.26 1.11
N MET A 76 3.79 13.12 0.02
CA MET A 76 4.32 12.73 -1.28
C MET A 76 4.19 13.91 -2.25
N SER A 77 5.03 13.91 -3.28
CA SER A 77 4.90 14.89 -4.35
C SER A 77 3.64 14.60 -5.18
N SER A 78 2.92 15.65 -5.59
CA SER A 78 1.70 15.50 -6.39
C SER A 78 1.99 14.88 -7.77
N GLU A 79 3.14 15.23 -8.36
CA GLU A 79 3.65 14.66 -9.61
C GLU A 79 3.86 13.15 -9.50
N THR A 80 4.59 12.70 -8.47
CA THR A 80 4.85 11.26 -8.26
C THR A 80 3.56 10.48 -7.99
N VAL A 81 2.60 11.05 -7.26
CA VAL A 81 1.29 10.40 -7.05
C VAL A 81 0.53 10.29 -8.37
N THR A 82 0.54 11.32 -9.20
CA THR A 82 -0.06 11.28 -10.54
C THR A 82 0.58 10.21 -11.42
N ASP A 83 1.91 10.10 -11.45
CA ASP A 83 2.60 9.06 -12.22
C ASP A 83 2.18 7.65 -11.78
N ILE A 84 2.12 7.41 -10.46
CA ILE A 84 1.68 6.11 -9.92
C ILE A 84 0.22 5.84 -10.30
N LEU A 85 -0.66 6.86 -10.24
CA LEU A 85 -2.06 6.71 -10.65
C LEU A 85 -2.21 6.36 -12.14
N GLU A 86 -1.37 6.92 -13.02
CA GLU A 86 -1.34 6.55 -14.44
C GLU A 86 -0.82 5.13 -14.67
N GLU A 87 0.10 4.63 -13.83
CA GLU A 87 0.58 3.25 -13.90
C GLU A 87 -0.47 2.22 -13.47
N VAL A 88 -1.14 2.47 -12.34
CA VAL A 88 -2.04 1.47 -11.72
C VAL A 88 -3.45 1.49 -12.31
N VAL A 89 -3.87 2.64 -12.83
CA VAL A 89 -5.18 2.81 -13.46
C VAL A 89 -5.05 3.79 -14.62
N PRO A 90 -4.52 3.37 -15.79
CA PRO A 90 -4.36 4.25 -16.95
C PRO A 90 -5.70 4.87 -17.39
N VAL A 91 -5.69 6.07 -17.98
CA VAL A 91 -6.91 6.77 -18.45
C VAL A 91 -7.86 5.87 -19.25
N GLY A 92 -7.33 5.03 -20.16
CA GLY A 92 -8.15 4.12 -20.97
C GLY A 92 -8.92 3.05 -20.17
N THR A 93 -8.51 2.78 -18.93
CA THR A 93 -9.18 1.81 -18.03
C THR A 93 -10.18 2.46 -17.08
N ARG A 94 -10.03 3.77 -16.78
CA ARG A 94 -10.90 4.52 -15.87
C ARG A 94 -12.33 4.65 -16.40
N GLY A 95 -12.47 4.70 -17.72
CA GLY A 95 -13.69 5.12 -18.39
C GLY A 95 -13.86 6.64 -18.34
N LYS A 96 -15.05 7.13 -18.69
CA LYS A 96 -15.35 8.56 -18.69
C LYS A 96 -15.47 9.10 -17.26
N GLU A 97 -15.04 10.34 -17.04
CA GLU A 97 -15.40 11.08 -15.83
C GLU A 97 -16.91 11.37 -15.80
N ILE A 98 -17.56 11.01 -14.70
CA ILE A 98 -19.00 11.14 -14.47
C ILE A 98 -19.33 12.07 -13.30
N GLY A 99 -18.33 12.49 -12.53
CA GLY A 99 -18.51 13.43 -11.44
C GLY A 99 -17.21 13.85 -10.77
N HIS A 100 -17.28 14.96 -10.05
CA HIS A 100 -16.16 15.52 -9.29
C HIS A 100 -16.68 16.08 -7.97
N VAL A 101 -16.00 15.73 -6.87
CA VAL A 101 -16.31 16.23 -5.54
C VAL A 101 -15.05 16.83 -4.95
N TYR A 102 -15.12 18.11 -4.60
CA TYR A 102 -14.03 18.83 -3.95
C TYR A 102 -14.47 19.36 -2.59
N SER A 103 -13.63 19.17 -1.58
CA SER A 103 -13.86 19.71 -0.24
C SER A 103 -12.54 20.20 0.36
N ALA A 104 -12.57 21.41 0.91
CA ALA A 104 -11.45 21.98 1.65
C ALA A 104 -11.91 22.32 3.08
N LYS A 105 -11.15 21.86 4.08
CA LYS A 105 -11.38 22.17 5.49
C LYS A 105 -10.06 22.45 6.20
N GLY A 106 -9.88 23.70 6.62
CA GLY A 106 -8.61 24.15 7.19
C GLY A 106 -7.49 23.96 6.17
N CYS A 107 -6.49 23.15 6.52
CA CYS A 107 -5.39 22.82 5.61
C CYS A 107 -5.56 21.53 4.83
N ASN A 108 -6.63 20.78 5.07
CA ASN A 108 -6.87 19.53 4.36
C ASN A 108 -7.77 19.79 3.17
N GLU A 109 -7.32 19.36 2.01
CA GLU A 109 -8.11 19.28 0.79
C GLU A 109 -8.36 17.82 0.46
N PHE A 110 -9.56 17.57 -0.06
CA PHE A 110 -10.03 16.27 -0.48
C PHE A 110 -10.69 16.42 -1.84
N ASP A 111 -10.18 15.67 -2.80
CA ASP A 111 -10.60 15.70 -4.19
C ASP A 111 -10.97 14.27 -4.60
N ILE A 112 -12.21 14.07 -5.05
CA ILE A 112 -12.67 12.81 -5.64
C ILE A 112 -13.06 13.04 -7.09
N THR A 113 -12.42 12.29 -7.99
CA THR A 113 -12.85 12.14 -9.38
C THR A 113 -13.59 10.81 -9.53
N GLU A 114 -14.86 10.88 -9.88
CA GLU A 114 -15.69 9.71 -10.18
C GLU A 114 -15.63 9.40 -11.67
N CYS A 115 -15.11 8.22 -12.02
CA CYS A 115 -15.12 7.69 -13.38
C CYS A 115 -16.10 6.52 -13.50
N GLU A 116 -16.39 6.05 -14.71
CA GLU A 116 -17.29 4.90 -14.93
C GLU A 116 -16.82 3.63 -14.21
N ASN A 117 -15.52 3.32 -14.27
CA ASN A 117 -14.97 2.07 -13.74
C ASN A 117 -14.28 2.21 -12.39
N VAL A 118 -13.92 3.43 -11.98
CA VAL A 118 -13.17 3.70 -10.74
C VAL A 118 -13.60 5.01 -10.06
N SER A 119 -13.33 5.12 -8.76
CA SER A 119 -13.31 6.39 -8.03
C SER A 119 -11.87 6.67 -7.59
N LEU A 120 -11.38 7.87 -7.87
CA LEU A 120 -10.05 8.34 -7.51
C LEU A 120 -10.18 9.39 -6.42
N ALA A 121 -9.70 9.10 -5.21
CA ALA A 121 -9.74 10.04 -4.09
C ALA A 121 -8.31 10.48 -3.73
N ARG A 122 -8.07 11.78 -3.63
CA ARG A 122 -6.80 12.39 -3.21
C ARG A 122 -7.03 13.23 -1.97
N SER A 123 -6.06 13.19 -1.06
CA SER A 123 -6.03 14.04 0.12
C SER A 123 -4.70 14.78 0.20
N THR A 124 -4.77 16.11 0.28
CA THR A 124 -3.62 17.01 0.30
C THR A 124 -3.64 17.90 1.53
N HIS A 125 -2.44 18.32 1.96
CA HIS A 125 -2.25 19.26 3.08
C HIS A 125 -1.58 20.55 2.63
N ASN A 126 -2.32 21.66 2.62
CA ASN A 126 -1.89 22.94 2.04
C ASN A 126 -1.38 23.99 3.03
N CYS A 127 -1.23 23.68 4.33
CA CYS A 127 -0.55 24.60 5.27
C CYS A 127 0.93 24.86 4.91
N LEU A 128 1.53 24.04 4.04
CA LEU A 128 2.93 24.17 3.61
C LEU A 128 2.99 24.51 2.11
N PRO A 129 2.43 25.65 1.66
CA PRO A 129 2.15 25.94 0.25
C PRO A 129 3.41 26.02 -0.63
N LEU A 130 4.61 26.12 -0.04
CA LEU A 130 5.88 26.23 -0.76
C LEU A 130 6.53 24.88 -1.09
N LYS A 131 6.00 23.76 -0.59
CA LYS A 131 6.57 22.42 -0.84
C LYS A 131 5.83 21.69 -1.96
N ARG A 132 6.58 20.98 -2.79
CA ARG A 132 6.03 20.03 -3.79
C ARG A 132 5.33 18.85 -3.11
N GLU A 133 5.76 18.51 -1.90
CA GLU A 133 5.24 17.42 -1.07
C GLU A 133 4.01 17.89 -0.27
N ARG A 134 2.82 17.48 -0.72
CA ARG A 134 1.54 17.86 -0.11
C ARG A 134 0.52 16.73 -0.09
N GLU A 135 0.71 15.68 -0.89
CA GLU A 135 -0.18 14.53 -0.92
C GLU A 135 0.00 13.70 0.35
N MET A 136 -1.07 13.54 1.11
CA MET A 136 -1.08 12.64 2.27
C MET A 136 -1.38 11.22 1.83
N ARG A 137 -2.33 11.08 0.89
CA ARG A 137 -2.87 9.80 0.46
C ARG A 137 -3.58 9.96 -0.88
N ALA A 138 -3.47 8.95 -1.73
CA ALA A 138 -4.38 8.73 -2.85
C ALA A 138 -4.99 7.33 -2.78
N THR A 139 -6.25 7.18 -3.19
CA THR A 139 -6.98 5.91 -3.17
C THR A 139 -7.68 5.71 -4.50
N VAL A 140 -7.52 4.53 -5.08
CA VAL A 140 -8.29 4.05 -6.23
C VAL A 140 -9.28 3.02 -5.71
N THR A 141 -10.56 3.19 -6.02
CA THR A 141 -11.61 2.21 -5.69
C THR A 141 -12.27 1.73 -6.98
N PHE A 142 -12.19 0.43 -7.26
CA PHE A 142 -12.75 -0.15 -8.47
C PHE A 142 -14.26 -0.43 -8.31
N LYS A 143 -15.06 -0.01 -9.30
CA LYS A 143 -16.52 -0.17 -9.32
C LYS A 143 -16.91 -1.54 -9.89
N ARG A 144 -16.62 -2.59 -9.13
CA ARG A 144 -16.87 -3.99 -9.54
C ARG A 144 -17.80 -4.66 -8.53
N ALA A 145 -18.74 -5.49 -8.99
CA ALA A 145 -19.72 -6.14 -8.13
C ALA A 145 -19.08 -6.97 -6.99
N VAL A 146 -17.96 -7.64 -7.29
CA VAL A 146 -17.18 -8.44 -6.33
C VAL A 146 -16.58 -7.59 -5.20
N CYS A 147 -16.35 -6.29 -5.42
CA CYS A 147 -15.77 -5.39 -4.42
C CYS A 147 -16.81 -4.82 -3.45
N ILE A 148 -18.08 -4.74 -3.87
CA ILE A 148 -19.16 -4.11 -3.09
C ILE A 148 -19.56 -4.98 -1.88
N SER A 149 -19.31 -6.29 -1.92
CA SER A 149 -19.62 -7.19 -0.80
C SER A 149 -18.68 -7.07 0.41
N GLN A 150 -17.58 -6.31 0.29
CA GLN A 150 -16.55 -6.18 1.34
C GLN A 150 -16.64 -4.87 2.14
N SER A 151 -17.51 -3.92 1.76
CA SER A 151 -17.64 -2.61 2.44
C SER A 151 -18.73 -2.59 3.53
N LYS A 152 -18.89 -3.67 4.30
CA LYS A 152 -19.91 -3.76 5.36
C LYS A 152 -19.31 -3.62 6.76
#